data_AF-A0A2M9XDL8-F1
#
_entry.id   AF-A0A2M9XDL8-F1
#
_cell.length_a   1.000
_cell.length_b   1.000
_cell.length_c   1.000
_cell.angle_alpha   90.00
_cell.angle_beta   90.00
_cell.angle_gamma   90.00
#
_symmetry.space_group_name_H-M   'P 1'
#
loop_
_entity.id
_entity.type
_entity.pdbx_description
1 polymer ?
#
loop_
_entity_poly.entity_id
_entity_poly.type
_entity_poly.pdbx_seq_one_letter_code
_entity_poly.pdbx_strand_id
1 'polypeptide(L)'
;MKLKIFLGVILAVLVSGIGYFYYLGAFDTVHVKEESLGPFYVLSHDRLGSYRNVGETFEAIQKEFPEKGLKNYKLFGIYKDNPKMVPEEKLRCEVGALFSAPITEIPSGFSLPLKYKVIEKKRYLTADFPVKSFVSIFLGIFKVYPELTKSCVEKGCDMNGKASMEIYEPIVERQTKYLFPLDSPGFD
;
A
#
# COMPACT_ATOMS: atom_id res chain seq x y z
N MET A 1 22.62 15.49 -41.49
CA MET A 1 22.59 14.06 -41.11
C MET A 1 22.62 13.87 -39.59
N LYS A 2 23.60 14.41 -38.87
CA LYS A 2 23.71 14.31 -37.40
C LYS A 2 22.48 14.82 -36.62
N LEU A 3 21.88 15.95 -37.03
CA LEU A 3 20.67 16.49 -36.38
C LEU A 3 19.44 15.59 -36.52
N LYS A 4 19.21 14.97 -37.69
CA LYS A 4 18.08 14.05 -37.91
C LYS A 4 18.23 12.78 -37.06
N ILE A 5 19.46 12.27 -36.94
CA ILE A 5 19.77 11.12 -36.08
C ILE A 5 19.54 11.51 -34.61
N PHE A 6 20.03 12.67 -34.18
CA PHE A 6 19.83 13.18 -32.82
C PHE A 6 18.34 13.35 -32.47
N LEU A 7 17.55 13.96 -33.35
CA LEU A 7 16.10 14.08 -33.17
C LEU A 7 15.40 12.71 -33.15
N GLY A 8 15.84 11.78 -34.00
CA GLY A 8 15.33 10.40 -33.99
C GLY A 8 15.60 9.67 -32.68
N VAL A 9 16.80 9.84 -32.09
CA VAL A 9 17.14 9.28 -30.77
C VAL A 9 16.28 9.88 -29.68
N ILE A 10 16.11 11.21 -29.65
CA ILE A 10 15.22 11.86 -28.66
C ILE A 10 13.80 11.34 -28.76
N LEU A 11 13.26 11.23 -29.98
CA LEU A 11 11.91 10.72 -30.18
C LEU A 11 11.77 9.28 -29.71
N ALA A 12 12.74 8.41 -30.00
CA ALA A 12 12.72 7.02 -29.55
C ALA A 12 12.74 6.92 -28.01
N VAL A 13 13.55 7.74 -27.34
CA VAL A 13 13.60 7.80 -25.87
C VAL A 13 12.27 8.28 -25.29
N LEU A 14 11.66 9.33 -25.87
CA LEU A 14 10.36 9.83 -25.43
C LEU A 14 9.25 8.79 -25.58
N VAL A 15 9.17 8.13 -26.74
CA VAL A 15 8.17 7.08 -26.99
C VAL A 15 8.36 5.90 -26.03
N SER A 16 9.62 5.50 -25.80
CA SER A 16 9.94 4.44 -24.84
C SER A 16 9.57 4.82 -23.42
N GLY A 17 9.84 6.06 -23.01
CA GLY A 17 9.45 6.61 -21.71
C GLY A 17 7.94 6.62 -21.52
N ILE A 18 7.19 7.16 -22.49
CA ILE A 18 5.72 7.18 -22.44
C ILE A 18 5.17 5.75 -22.39
N GLY A 19 5.71 4.84 -23.20
CA GLY A 19 5.33 3.42 -23.19
C GLY A 19 5.58 2.77 -21.82
N TYR A 20 6.70 3.09 -21.17
CA TYR A 20 7.00 2.62 -19.82
C TYR A 20 6.01 3.17 -18.78
N PHE A 21 5.72 4.47 -18.79
CA PHE A 21 4.73 5.07 -17.88
C PHE A 21 3.32 4.53 -18.11
N TYR A 22 2.95 4.28 -19.37
CA TYR A 22 1.71 3.59 -19.71
C TYR A 22 1.68 2.18 -19.13
N TYR A 23 2.77 1.41 -19.31
CA TYR A 23 2.90 0.10 -18.69
C TYR A 23 2.78 0.17 -17.17
N LEU A 24 3.29 1.21 -16.50
CA LEU A 24 3.17 1.37 -15.05
C LEU A 24 1.78 1.80 -14.54
N GLY A 25 0.83 2.14 -15.42
CA GLY A 25 -0.50 2.62 -15.03
C GLY A 25 -0.60 4.14 -14.83
N ALA A 26 0.39 4.90 -15.30
CA ALA A 26 0.41 6.37 -15.17
C ALA A 26 -0.80 7.05 -15.81
N PHE A 27 -1.44 6.41 -16.80
CA PHE A 27 -2.63 6.91 -17.49
C PHE A 27 -3.93 6.19 -17.08
N ASP A 28 -3.85 5.18 -16.20
CA ASP A 28 -5.03 4.42 -15.77
C ASP A 28 -5.99 5.29 -14.94
N THR A 29 -7.29 5.16 -15.16
CA THR A 29 -8.28 5.85 -14.33
C THR A 29 -8.38 5.18 -12.96
N VAL A 30 -8.32 5.98 -11.89
CA VAL A 30 -8.55 5.48 -10.53
C VAL A 30 -10.05 5.40 -10.30
N HIS A 31 -10.55 4.20 -10.01
CA HIS A 31 -11.94 3.96 -9.69
C HIS A 31 -12.09 3.78 -8.18
N VAL A 32 -12.68 4.77 -7.51
CA VAL A 32 -13.05 4.67 -6.10
C VAL A 32 -14.41 4.02 -5.96
N LYS A 33 -14.52 3.02 -5.09
CA LYS A 33 -15.77 2.33 -4.76
C LYS A 33 -15.91 2.16 -3.25
N GLU A 34 -17.14 1.92 -2.80
CA GLU A 34 -17.41 1.54 -1.41
C GLU A 34 -17.47 0.02 -1.29
N GLU A 35 -16.75 -0.52 -0.32
CA GLU A 35 -16.73 -1.96 -0.03
C GLU A 35 -16.79 -2.22 1.47
N SER A 36 -17.46 -3.30 1.87
CA SER A 36 -17.39 -3.83 3.23
C SER A 36 -16.38 -4.96 3.29
N LEU A 37 -15.22 -4.71 3.88
CA LEU A 37 -14.09 -5.64 3.89
C LEU A 37 -13.71 -6.04 5.31
N GLY A 38 -13.09 -7.22 5.44
CA GLY A 38 -12.74 -7.85 6.70
C GLY A 38 -13.75 -8.92 7.16
N PRO A 39 -13.52 -9.55 8.33
CA PRO A 39 -12.41 -9.28 9.23
C PRO A 39 -11.06 -9.67 8.60
N PHE A 40 -10.01 -8.93 8.96
CA PHE A 40 -8.63 -9.27 8.56
C PHE A 40 -7.85 -9.75 9.78
N TYR A 41 -7.21 -10.90 9.65
CA TYR A 41 -6.32 -11.43 10.67
C TYR A 41 -4.91 -10.97 10.34
N VAL A 42 -4.31 -10.17 11.21
CA VAL A 42 -3.03 -9.53 10.91
C VAL A 42 -1.99 -9.89 11.95
N LEU A 43 -0.77 -10.13 11.48
CA LEU A 43 0.44 -10.24 12.29
C LEU A 43 1.37 -9.11 11.85
N SER A 44 1.59 -8.14 12.74
CA SER A 44 2.15 -6.83 12.36
C SER A 44 3.19 -6.31 13.33
N HIS A 45 3.99 -5.38 12.82
CA HIS A 45 5.03 -4.68 13.54
C HIS A 45 4.74 -3.17 13.49
N ASP A 46 4.72 -2.52 14.66
CA ASP A 46 4.62 -1.06 14.74
C ASP A 46 5.97 -0.43 14.38
N ARG A 47 5.94 0.59 13.52
CA ARG A 47 7.12 1.38 13.14
C ARG A 47 6.91 2.86 13.40
N LEU A 48 8.01 3.52 13.76
CA LEU A 48 8.15 4.97 13.82
C LEU A 48 9.24 5.39 12.83
N GLY A 49 8.99 6.47 12.08
CA GLY A 49 9.92 7.01 11.10
C GLY A 49 9.44 6.84 9.65
N SER A 50 10.36 7.04 8.72
CA SER A 50 10.06 7.10 7.28
C SER A 50 9.25 5.92 6.76
N TYR A 51 8.16 6.22 6.06
CA TYR A 51 7.40 5.22 5.30
C TYR A 51 8.20 4.58 4.16
N ARG A 52 9.32 5.18 3.73
CA ARG A 52 10.20 4.58 2.71
C ARG A 52 10.92 3.33 3.23
N ASN A 53 11.08 3.21 4.55
CA ASN A 53 11.80 2.10 5.18
C ASN A 53 10.86 0.91 5.52
N VAL A 54 9.58 1.00 5.15
CA VAL A 54 8.60 -0.08 5.34
C VAL A 54 9.02 -1.36 4.60
N GLY A 55 9.74 -1.22 3.48
CA GLY A 55 10.30 -2.34 2.71
C GLY A 55 11.16 -3.30 3.55
N GLU A 56 11.91 -2.80 4.52
CA GLU A 56 12.75 -3.62 5.41
C GLU A 56 11.92 -4.61 6.24
N THR A 57 10.72 -4.20 6.66
CA THR A 57 9.79 -5.09 7.40
C THR A 57 9.19 -6.13 6.48
N PHE A 58 8.84 -5.74 5.25
CA PHE A 58 8.36 -6.70 4.26
C PHE A 58 9.42 -7.73 3.91
N GLU A 59 10.69 -7.34 3.73
CA GLU A 59 11.79 -8.26 3.48
C GLU A 59 11.98 -9.27 4.62
N ALA A 60 11.96 -8.80 5.88
CA ALA A 60 12.05 -9.67 7.05
C ALA A 60 10.88 -10.67 7.11
N ILE A 61 9.65 -10.20 6.90
CA ILE A 61 8.44 -11.05 6.88
C ILE A 61 8.53 -12.09 5.76
N GLN A 62 8.86 -11.65 4.54
CA GLN A 62 8.95 -12.53 3.37
C GLN A 62 10.01 -13.61 3.51
N LYS A 63 11.08 -13.34 4.25
CA LYS A 63 12.11 -14.31 4.59
C LYS A 63 11.67 -15.27 5.70
N GLU A 64 11.24 -14.74 6.84
CA GLU A 64 11.08 -15.54 8.07
C GLU A 64 9.75 -16.30 8.13
N PHE A 65 8.67 -15.77 7.55
CA PHE A 65 7.35 -16.39 7.65
C PHE A 65 7.31 -17.76 6.96
N PRO A 66 7.80 -17.92 5.72
CA PRO A 66 7.83 -19.22 5.07
C PRO A 66 8.71 -20.25 5.80
N GLU A 67 9.86 -19.82 6.33
CA GLU A 67 10.78 -20.67 7.12
C GLU A 67 10.12 -21.19 8.40
N LYS A 68 9.19 -20.40 8.97
CA LYS A 68 8.44 -20.72 10.19
C LYS A 68 7.03 -21.28 9.91
N GLY A 69 6.73 -21.63 8.65
CA GLY A 69 5.49 -22.30 8.26
C GLY A 69 4.28 -21.39 8.03
N LEU A 70 4.42 -20.06 8.19
CA LEU A 70 3.37 -19.11 7.83
C LEU A 70 3.36 -18.91 6.30
N LYS A 71 2.23 -19.23 5.67
CA LYS A 71 2.03 -19.19 4.21
C LYS A 71 0.72 -18.49 3.86
N ASN A 72 0.50 -18.24 2.57
CA ASN A 72 -0.75 -17.71 2.02
C ASN A 72 -1.19 -16.38 2.66
N TYR A 73 -0.23 -15.50 2.93
CA TYR A 73 -0.50 -14.16 3.43
C TYR A 73 -0.29 -13.10 2.34
N LYS A 74 -0.95 -11.96 2.52
CA LYS A 74 -0.73 -10.73 1.75
C LYS A 74 0.06 -9.75 2.61
N LEU A 75 0.93 -8.93 2.02
CA LEU A 75 1.60 -7.88 2.79
C LEU A 75 0.65 -6.70 2.96
N PHE A 76 0.73 -5.99 4.08
CA PHE A 76 -0.08 -4.79 4.28
C PHE A 76 0.66 -3.72 5.09
N GLY A 77 0.21 -2.48 4.95
CA GLY A 77 0.62 -1.35 5.78
C GLY A 77 -0.60 -0.53 6.21
N ILE A 78 -0.61 -0.05 7.45
CA ILE A 78 -1.52 0.97 7.96
C ILE A 78 -0.70 2.22 8.24
N TYR A 79 -0.99 3.31 7.55
CA TYR A 79 -0.30 4.59 7.66
C TYR A 79 -1.16 5.55 8.46
N LYS A 80 -0.68 5.91 9.65
CA LYS A 80 -1.50 6.61 10.67
C LYS A 80 -1.42 8.13 10.56
N ASP A 81 -0.46 8.66 9.81
CA ASP A 81 -0.13 10.07 9.78
C ASP A 81 -0.02 10.56 8.33
N ASN A 82 -0.35 11.84 8.10
CA ASN A 82 -0.17 12.47 6.80
C ASN A 82 1.30 12.89 6.62
N PRO A 83 2.05 12.31 5.66
CA PRO A 83 3.48 12.59 5.46
C PRO A 83 3.77 14.00 4.97
N LYS A 84 2.74 14.77 4.55
CA LYS A 84 2.89 16.19 4.23
C LYS A 84 2.79 17.10 5.46
N MET A 85 2.26 16.59 6.57
CA MET A 85 1.95 17.38 7.78
C MET A 85 2.79 16.95 8.98
N VAL A 86 3.13 15.67 9.07
CA VAL A 86 3.90 15.09 10.18
C VAL A 86 5.35 14.89 9.73
N PRO A 87 6.34 15.35 10.51
CA PRO A 87 7.76 15.12 10.23
C PRO A 87 8.08 13.64 10.04
N GLU A 88 9.02 13.33 9.14
CA GLU A 88 9.34 11.96 8.71
C GLU A 88 9.72 11.05 9.87
N GLU A 89 10.46 11.57 10.86
CA GLU A 89 10.88 10.86 12.07
C GLU A 89 9.74 10.57 13.06
N LYS A 90 8.58 11.21 12.87
CA LYS A 90 7.39 11.05 13.73
C LYS A 90 6.27 10.28 13.06
N LEU A 91 6.42 9.89 11.79
CA LEU A 91 5.43 9.12 11.07
C LEU A 91 5.26 7.74 11.71
N ARG A 92 4.01 7.37 12.02
CA ARG A 92 3.67 6.07 12.59
C ARG A 92 3.02 5.21 11.52
N CYS A 93 3.45 3.96 11.45
CA CYS A 93 2.75 2.95 10.66
C CYS A 93 2.76 1.61 11.36
N GLU A 94 1.88 0.74 10.91
CA GLU A 94 1.85 -0.67 11.30
C GLU A 94 1.96 -1.49 10.03
N VAL A 95 2.91 -2.41 9.98
CA VAL A 95 3.27 -3.12 8.76
C VAL A 95 3.34 -4.60 9.05
N GLY A 96 2.76 -5.43 8.19
CA GLY A 96 2.65 -6.83 8.51
C GLY A 96 2.20 -7.72 7.37
N ALA A 97 1.75 -8.90 7.79
CA ALA A 97 1.09 -9.88 6.96
C ALA A 97 -0.39 -9.99 7.33
N LEU A 98 -1.22 -10.09 6.31
CA LEU A 98 -2.67 -10.25 6.37
C LEU A 98 -3.05 -11.66 5.92
N PHE A 99 -3.91 -12.29 6.69
CA PHE A 99 -4.38 -13.66 6.48
C PHE A 99 -5.90 -13.67 6.30
N SER A 100 -6.40 -14.60 5.47
CA SER A 100 -7.83 -14.79 5.22
C SER A 100 -8.55 -15.57 6.32
N ALA A 101 -7.80 -16.24 7.19
CA ALA A 101 -8.31 -17.04 8.30
C ALA A 101 -7.49 -16.76 9.57
N PRO A 102 -8.05 -17.04 10.77
CA PRO A 102 -7.32 -16.91 12.02
C PRO A 102 -6.04 -17.75 12.03
N ILE A 103 -5.00 -17.24 12.68
CA ILE A 103 -3.76 -17.97 12.90
C ILE A 103 -3.91 -18.73 14.22
N THR A 104 -3.84 -20.05 14.18
CA THR A 104 -4.00 -20.90 15.38
C THR A 104 -2.77 -20.89 16.28
N GLU A 105 -1.59 -20.72 15.70
CA GLU A 105 -0.31 -20.70 16.41
C GLU A 105 0.64 -19.70 15.75
N ILE A 106 1.20 -18.80 16.55
CA ILE A 106 2.17 -17.80 16.10
C ILE A 106 3.56 -18.32 16.49
N PRO A 107 4.43 -18.66 15.51
CA PRO A 107 5.78 -19.12 15.80
C PRO A 107 6.58 -18.10 16.62
N SER A 108 7.51 -18.56 17.44
CA SER A 108 8.41 -17.68 18.18
C SER A 108 9.69 -17.37 17.39
N GLY A 109 10.47 -16.41 17.90
CA GLY A 109 11.82 -16.12 17.39
C GLY A 109 11.84 -15.43 16.04
N PHE A 110 10.87 -14.55 15.77
CA PHE A 110 10.96 -13.57 14.70
C PHE A 110 11.98 -12.48 15.08
N SER A 111 12.68 -11.92 14.09
CA SER A 111 13.61 -10.81 14.32
C SER A 111 12.90 -9.51 14.72
N LEU A 112 11.64 -9.36 14.28
CA LEU A 112 10.78 -8.23 14.59
C LEU A 112 9.81 -8.57 15.72
N PRO A 113 9.52 -7.63 16.63
CA PRO A 113 8.42 -7.80 17.58
C PRO A 113 7.09 -7.70 16.84
N LEU A 114 6.36 -8.82 16.78
CA LEU A 114 5.09 -8.95 16.08
C LEU A 114 3.90 -8.98 17.05
N LYS A 115 2.78 -8.41 16.63
CA LYS A 115 1.51 -8.39 17.33
C LYS A 115 0.44 -8.99 16.44
N TYR A 116 -0.34 -9.91 16.99
CA TYR A 116 -1.52 -10.45 16.31
C TYR A 116 -2.76 -9.67 16.73
N LYS A 117 -3.57 -9.26 15.76
CA LYS A 117 -4.88 -8.66 16.01
C LYS A 117 -5.87 -8.98 14.89
N VAL A 118 -7.14 -8.73 15.17
CA VAL A 118 -8.22 -8.80 14.18
C VAL A 118 -8.64 -7.38 13.85
N ILE A 119 -8.57 -7.00 12.58
CA ILE A 119 -9.19 -5.79 12.07
C ILE A 119 -10.61 -6.19 11.69
N GLU A 120 -11.57 -5.78 12.51
CA GLU A 120 -12.98 -6.10 12.29
C GLU A 120 -13.49 -5.60 10.94
N LYS A 121 -14.58 -6.23 10.47
CA LYS A 121 -15.22 -5.84 9.21
C LYS A 121 -15.70 -4.39 9.29
N LYS A 122 -15.27 -3.56 8.35
CA LYS A 122 -15.64 -2.13 8.25
C LYS A 122 -16.02 -1.75 6.82
N ARG A 123 -16.62 -0.58 6.67
CA ARG A 123 -16.84 0.04 5.35
C ARG A 123 -15.63 0.88 4.96
N TYR A 124 -15.21 0.73 3.72
CA TYR A 124 -14.06 1.41 3.15
C TYR A 124 -14.43 2.08 1.83
N LEU A 125 -13.82 3.23 1.58
CA LEU A 125 -13.52 3.64 0.22
C LEU A 125 -12.28 2.88 -0.24
N THR A 126 -12.37 2.24 -1.39
CA THR A 126 -11.28 1.44 -1.94
C THR A 126 -10.96 1.85 -3.36
N ALA A 127 -9.71 1.65 -3.73
CA ALA A 127 -9.23 1.78 -5.09
C ALA A 127 -8.08 0.79 -5.31
N ASP A 128 -8.02 0.24 -6.51
CA ASP A 128 -6.97 -0.70 -6.92
C ASP A 128 -6.00 0.01 -7.88
N PHE A 129 -4.71 -0.25 -7.74
CA PHE A 129 -3.69 0.29 -8.65
C PHE A 129 -2.60 -0.74 -8.96
N PRO A 130 -2.08 -0.80 -10.20
CA PRO A 130 -1.05 -1.77 -10.56
C PRO A 130 0.26 -1.64 -9.76
N VAL A 131 0.83 -2.78 -9.38
CA VAL A 131 2.17 -2.87 -8.76
C VAL A 131 3.07 -3.69 -9.67
N LYS A 132 3.98 -2.98 -10.34
CA LYS A 132 4.92 -3.52 -11.32
C LYS A 132 6.37 -3.20 -11.00
N SER A 133 6.61 -2.11 -10.26
CA SER A 133 7.94 -1.69 -9.79
C SER A 133 7.80 -0.74 -8.60
N PHE A 134 8.93 -0.35 -8.01
CA PHE A 134 8.95 0.73 -7.01
C PHE A 134 8.33 2.03 -7.55
N VAL A 135 8.54 2.34 -8.84
CA VAL A 135 7.97 3.54 -9.48
C VAL A 135 6.45 3.46 -9.55
N SER A 136 5.86 2.30 -9.82
CA SER A 136 4.39 2.17 -9.83
C SER A 136 3.77 2.35 -8.44
N ILE A 137 4.48 2.03 -7.36
CA ILE A 137 4.01 2.28 -5.99
C ILE A 137 3.85 3.79 -5.76
N PHE A 138 4.84 4.61 -6.15
CA PHE A 138 4.69 6.06 -6.07
C PHE A 138 3.57 6.59 -6.95
N LEU A 139 3.45 6.09 -8.18
CA LEU A 139 2.35 6.48 -9.07
C LEU A 139 0.99 6.15 -8.44
N GLY A 140 0.85 4.97 -7.82
CA GLY A 140 -0.34 4.58 -7.08
C GLY A 140 -0.64 5.57 -5.95
N ILE A 141 0.36 5.90 -5.12
CA ILE A 141 0.18 6.89 -4.04
C ILE A 141 -0.27 8.25 -4.61
N PHE A 142 0.41 8.75 -5.63
CA PHE A 142 0.13 10.07 -6.22
C PHE A 142 -1.23 10.15 -6.91
N LYS A 143 -1.74 9.05 -7.47
CA LYS A 143 -3.02 9.03 -8.19
C LYS A 143 -4.19 8.63 -7.30
N VAL A 144 -4.00 7.65 -6.42
CA VAL A 144 -5.08 7.06 -5.63
C VAL A 144 -5.46 7.91 -4.43
N TYR A 145 -4.47 8.40 -3.66
CA TYR A 145 -4.78 9.19 -2.44
C TYR A 145 -5.59 10.46 -2.72
N PRO A 146 -5.32 11.25 -3.78
CA PRO A 146 -6.17 12.40 -4.09
C PRO A 146 -7.62 12.02 -4.38
N GLU A 147 -7.86 10.93 -5.12
CA GLU A 147 -9.23 10.52 -5.47
C GLU A 147 -9.97 9.93 -4.25
N LEU A 148 -9.28 9.12 -3.43
CA LEU A 148 -9.85 8.64 -2.16
C LEU A 148 -10.18 9.80 -1.21
N THR A 149 -9.27 10.77 -1.09
CA THR A 149 -9.47 11.95 -0.24
C THR A 149 -10.66 12.76 -0.73
N LYS A 150 -10.74 13.06 -2.03
CA LYS A 150 -11.87 13.76 -2.65
C LYS A 150 -13.18 13.04 -2.35
N SER A 151 -13.25 11.73 -2.62
CA SER A 151 -14.46 10.93 -2.39
C SER A 151 -14.86 10.89 -0.91
N CYS A 152 -13.89 10.83 0.01
CA CYS A 152 -14.19 10.85 1.44
C CYS A 152 -14.75 12.22 1.86
N VAL A 153 -14.14 13.32 1.42
CA VAL A 153 -14.60 14.68 1.74
C VAL A 153 -16.01 14.94 1.18
N GLU A 154 -16.30 14.52 -0.05
CA GLU A 154 -17.64 14.62 -0.66
C GLU A 154 -18.71 13.87 0.15
N LYS A 155 -18.30 12.82 0.88
CA LYS A 155 -19.16 12.01 1.76
C LYS A 155 -19.18 12.49 3.21
N GLY A 156 -18.49 13.58 3.54
CA GLY A 156 -18.46 14.17 4.88
C GLY A 156 -17.46 13.51 5.84
N CYS A 157 -16.48 12.75 5.35
CA CYS A 157 -15.40 12.23 6.19
C CYS A 157 -14.53 13.36 6.76
N ASP A 158 -14.10 13.23 8.02
CA ASP A 158 -12.97 14.00 8.54
C ASP A 158 -11.65 13.35 8.11
N MET A 159 -10.79 14.11 7.46
CA MET A 159 -9.47 13.68 7.01
C MET A 159 -8.38 13.85 8.09
N ASN A 160 -8.65 14.59 9.16
CA ASN A 160 -7.68 14.84 10.21
C ASN A 160 -7.39 13.56 11.00
N GLY A 161 -6.12 13.16 11.03
CA GLY A 161 -5.69 11.94 11.73
C GLY A 161 -6.27 10.64 11.15
N LYS A 162 -6.86 10.67 9.95
CA LYS A 162 -7.38 9.47 9.31
C LYS A 162 -6.22 8.60 8.83
N ALA A 163 -6.21 7.36 9.30
CA ALA A 163 -5.29 6.34 8.84
C ALA A 163 -5.76 5.71 7.52
N SER A 164 -4.80 5.34 6.68
CA SER A 164 -5.04 4.55 5.47
C SER A 164 -4.49 3.14 5.64
N MET A 165 -5.04 2.19 4.90
CA MET A 165 -4.47 0.84 4.79
C MET A 165 -4.19 0.50 3.32
N GLU A 166 -3.08 -0.16 3.07
CA GLU A 166 -2.69 -0.67 1.77
C GLU A 166 -2.46 -2.19 1.89
N ILE A 167 -3.05 -2.96 0.98
CA ILE A 167 -2.83 -4.40 0.85
C ILE A 167 -2.06 -4.62 -0.45
N TYR A 168 -0.87 -5.19 -0.35
CA TYR A 168 0.05 -5.38 -1.46
C TYR A 168 0.01 -6.82 -1.95
N GLU A 169 -0.25 -6.97 -3.25
CA GLU A 169 -0.32 -8.27 -3.92
C GLU A 169 0.54 -8.31 -5.18
N PRO A 170 1.87 -8.19 -5.07
CA PRO A 170 2.75 -8.05 -6.23
C PRO A 170 2.85 -9.32 -7.09
N ILE A 171 2.44 -10.48 -6.58
CA ILE A 171 2.66 -11.78 -7.25
C ILE A 171 1.43 -12.21 -8.04
N VAL A 172 0.28 -12.38 -7.37
CA VAL A 172 -0.93 -12.96 -7.96
C VAL A 172 -1.76 -11.89 -8.65
N GLU A 173 -2.20 -10.88 -7.90
CA GLU A 173 -3.11 -9.85 -8.41
C GLU A 173 -2.35 -8.69 -9.09
N ARG A 174 -1.04 -8.55 -8.82
CA ARG A 174 -0.16 -7.48 -9.33
C ARG A 174 -0.72 -6.08 -9.10
N GLN A 175 -1.34 -5.88 -7.93
CA GLN A 175 -1.97 -4.63 -7.54
C GLN A 175 -1.75 -4.31 -6.07
N THR A 176 -1.89 -3.03 -5.73
CA THR A 176 -2.13 -2.55 -4.37
C THR A 176 -3.60 -2.17 -4.28
N LYS A 177 -4.29 -2.70 -3.27
CA LYS A 177 -5.59 -2.22 -2.85
C LYS A 177 -5.39 -1.18 -1.76
N TYR A 178 -5.89 0.02 -1.99
CA TYR A 178 -5.90 1.13 -1.03
C TYR A 178 -7.26 1.16 -0.34
N LEU A 179 -7.27 1.36 0.98
CA LEU A 179 -8.46 1.35 1.82
C LEU A 179 -8.46 2.58 2.73
N PHE A 180 -9.52 3.38 2.62
CA PHE A 180 -9.84 4.49 3.54
C PHE A 180 -11.09 4.11 4.34
N PRO A 181 -11.00 3.91 5.66
CA PRO A 181 -12.16 3.57 6.47
C PRO A 181 -13.14 4.74 6.48
N LEU A 182 -14.42 4.45 6.24
CA LEU A 182 -15.50 5.43 6.33
C LEU A 182 -15.93 5.65 7.79
N ASP A 183 -15.87 4.60 8.61
CA ASP A 183 -16.26 4.63 10.03
C ASP A 183 -15.04 5.02 10.91
N SER A 184 -15.26 5.79 11.99
CA SER A 184 -14.22 6.25 12.93
C SER A 184 -14.31 5.50 14.28
N PRO A 185 -13.18 5.14 14.95
CA PRO A 185 -11.79 5.36 14.56
C PRO A 185 -11.31 4.36 13.49
N GLY A 186 -10.43 4.81 12.60
CA GLY A 186 -10.06 4.08 11.37
C GLY A 186 -9.50 2.67 11.64
N PHE A 187 -8.49 2.55 12.50
CA PHE A 187 -7.88 1.28 12.90
C PHE A 187 -7.36 1.43 14.33
N ASP A 188 -8.05 0.84 15.30
CA ASP A 188 -7.59 0.73 16.70
C ASP A 188 -6.80 -0.57 16.91
#